data_AF-F0X776-F1
#
_entry.id   AF-F0X776-F1
#
_cell.length_a   1.000
_cell.length_b   1.000
_cell.length_c   1.000
_cell.angle_alpha   90.00
_cell.angle_beta   90.00
_cell.angle_gamma   90.00
#
_symmetry.space_group_name_H-M   'P 1'
#
loop_
_entity.id
_entity.type
_entity.pdbx_description
1 polymer ?
#
loop_
_entity_poly.entity_id
_entity_poly.type
_entity_poly.pdbx_seq_one_letter_code
_entity_poly.pdbx_strand_id
1 'polypeptide(L)'
;MLSTFRSPLLLLGLSATVQAGTKYLGMAISGIDFNCDITGICPFKNVEVPLASLGGADSAAQMKHFVDDDGLNMFRLPVSWQFLLDGDTIGTFNSDRVQNYDDLMQACLVTGAYCMIDLHNFARFENKIIGQGGPSNEDFADFWTTVATKYANESKVVFELMNEPHDLDIGLWADTCQAAVTAIRKAGATTQMILLPGTFFDSAATLSTDGSGDALFKITNPDGTTDNLLLDIHKYLDNDNSGSNAECTTDNVGNFTVMADYLRKEGRLGLISETGASSDASCMTRFRAQNEYINKNSDVFVGLVAWAAGNFATSYVLSLTPSLDDGKYVDNDLMKECVLAPWNNGTTTTNSATSSASKSSSTSTKSSSSKSSTSSTTKSTAKSSMSTSTIASTSATATATAASLPENAGSALATSTTAASKSGAVAVLGSASRLMCGLFVTIAAAALL
;
A
#
# COMPACT_ATOMS: atom_id res chain seq x y z
N MET A 1 -28.39 -7.59 70.18
CA MET A 1 -28.34 -7.66 68.70
C MET A 1 -27.31 -6.65 68.23
N LEU A 2 -26.23 -7.08 67.58
CA LEU A 2 -25.30 -6.16 66.91
C LEU A 2 -25.43 -6.36 65.40
N SER A 3 -25.44 -5.27 64.65
CA SER A 3 -25.41 -5.29 63.18
C SER A 3 -23.97 -5.42 62.70
N THR A 4 -23.74 -6.28 61.71
CA THR A 4 -22.48 -6.36 60.96
C THR A 4 -22.76 -6.43 59.47
N PHE A 5 -22.81 -5.25 58.83
CA PHE A 5 -22.72 -5.16 57.38
C PHE A 5 -21.37 -5.73 56.92
N ARG A 6 -21.39 -6.62 55.93
CA ARG A 6 -20.21 -7.00 55.15
C ARG A 6 -20.32 -6.35 53.78
N SER A 7 -19.41 -5.44 53.45
CA SER A 7 -19.23 -4.99 52.07
C SER A 7 -18.73 -6.15 51.20
N PRO A 8 -19.23 -6.33 49.97
CA PRO A 8 -18.58 -7.18 48.99
C PRO A 8 -17.26 -6.52 48.57
N LEU A 9 -16.15 -7.24 48.68
CA LEU A 9 -14.88 -6.79 48.13
C LEU A 9 -14.90 -7.01 46.62
N LEU A 10 -15.06 -5.93 45.84
CA LEU A 10 -15.10 -6.02 44.38
C LEU A 10 -13.69 -6.35 43.86
N LEU A 11 -13.48 -7.62 43.50
CA LEU A 11 -12.19 -8.10 43.03
C LEU A 11 -12.01 -7.70 41.55
N LEU A 12 -11.47 -6.49 41.32
CA LEU A 12 -11.04 -6.04 40.00
C LEU A 12 -9.84 -6.88 39.54
N GLY A 13 -10.13 -7.96 38.82
CA GLY A 13 -9.12 -8.71 38.09
C GLY A 13 -8.59 -7.88 36.93
N LEU A 14 -7.34 -7.43 37.02
CA LEU A 14 -6.61 -6.94 35.85
C LEU A 14 -6.32 -8.14 34.94
N SER A 15 -7.19 -8.36 33.96
CA SER A 15 -6.84 -9.14 32.78
C SER A 15 -5.69 -8.42 32.08
N ALA A 16 -4.49 -8.98 32.13
CA ALA A 16 -3.37 -8.49 31.33
C ALA A 16 -3.68 -8.72 29.86
N THR A 17 -4.10 -7.67 29.16
CA THR A 17 -4.26 -7.69 27.70
C THR A 17 -2.88 -7.87 27.07
N VAL A 18 -2.59 -9.08 26.60
CA VAL A 18 -1.48 -9.32 25.68
C VAL A 18 -1.86 -8.62 24.38
N GLN A 19 -1.37 -7.40 24.20
CA GLN A 19 -1.49 -6.70 22.94
C GLN A 19 -0.51 -7.36 21.97
N ALA A 20 -1.03 -8.30 21.18
CA ALA A 20 -0.29 -8.87 20.07
C ALA A 20 0.06 -7.76 19.07
N GLY A 21 1.16 -7.92 18.35
CA GLY A 21 1.48 -7.06 17.22
C GLY A 21 0.48 -7.18 16.08
N THR A 22 0.72 -6.41 15.01
CA THR A 22 0.07 -6.56 13.71
C THR A 22 0.08 -8.01 13.23
N LYS A 23 -0.91 -8.42 12.41
CA LYS A 23 -1.05 -9.82 11.94
C LYS A 23 -0.18 -10.12 10.73
N TYR A 24 -0.05 -9.18 9.80
CA TYR A 24 0.73 -9.38 8.56
C TYR A 24 1.97 -8.49 8.48
N LEU A 25 3.11 -9.10 8.13
CA LEU A 25 4.31 -8.39 7.70
C LEU A 25 4.67 -8.88 6.31
N GLY A 26 4.91 -7.96 5.39
CA GLY A 26 5.20 -8.31 4.01
C GLY A 26 6.15 -7.38 3.28
N MET A 27 6.41 -7.77 2.04
CA MET A 27 7.31 -7.08 1.11
C MET A 27 6.63 -6.94 -0.26
N ALA A 28 6.81 -5.80 -0.92
CA ALA A 28 6.48 -5.65 -2.33
C ALA A 28 7.57 -6.30 -3.20
N ILE A 29 7.17 -7.22 -4.08
CA ILE A 29 8.04 -7.95 -5.01
C ILE A 29 7.79 -7.41 -6.41
N SER A 30 8.29 -6.19 -6.66
CA SER A 30 8.05 -5.45 -7.89
C SER A 30 8.83 -6.01 -9.10
N GLY A 31 8.35 -5.66 -10.29
CA GLY A 31 8.95 -5.94 -11.58
C GLY A 31 7.96 -5.84 -12.74
N ILE A 32 6.67 -6.10 -12.51
CA ILE A 32 5.62 -6.14 -13.56
C ILE A 32 4.88 -4.79 -13.70
N ASP A 33 4.92 -4.02 -12.61
CA ASP A 33 4.66 -2.58 -12.49
C ASP A 33 5.72 -1.70 -13.19
N PHE A 34 6.91 -2.23 -13.49
CA PHE A 34 8.00 -1.40 -13.99
C PHE A 34 7.64 -0.68 -15.30
N ASN A 35 7.97 0.61 -15.35
CA ASN A 35 7.61 1.60 -16.38
C ASN A 35 6.15 2.10 -16.36
N CYS A 36 5.27 1.62 -15.46
CA CYS A 36 4.00 2.30 -15.21
C CYS A 36 4.26 3.74 -14.73
N ASP A 37 3.45 4.67 -15.21
CA ASP A 37 3.37 6.03 -14.66
C ASP A 37 1.99 6.29 -14.03
N ILE A 38 1.91 7.34 -13.20
CA ILE A 38 0.70 7.71 -12.46
C ILE A 38 -0.51 8.04 -13.36
N THR A 39 -0.30 8.23 -14.67
CA THR A 39 -1.43 8.42 -15.61
C THR A 39 -2.06 7.09 -16.03
N GLY A 40 -1.58 5.95 -15.54
CA GLY A 40 -2.05 4.62 -15.89
C GLY A 40 -1.66 4.20 -17.31
N ILE A 41 -0.54 4.73 -17.83
CA ILE A 41 0.17 4.18 -19.00
C ILE A 41 1.19 3.18 -18.47
N CYS A 42 1.17 1.94 -18.96
CA CYS A 42 2.11 0.89 -18.55
C CYS A 42 2.75 0.19 -19.78
N PRO A 43 3.99 0.56 -20.17
CA PRO A 43 4.73 0.00 -21.32
C PRO A 43 5.16 -1.49 -21.17
N PHE A 44 4.18 -2.39 -21.22
CA PHE A 44 4.25 -3.85 -21.01
C PHE A 44 5.30 -4.68 -21.81
N LYS A 45 5.92 -4.13 -22.85
CA LYS A 45 6.72 -4.92 -23.82
C LYS A 45 8.07 -5.39 -23.30
N ASN A 46 8.75 -4.55 -22.51
CA ASN A 46 10.08 -4.84 -21.95
C ASN A 46 10.00 -5.09 -20.43
N VAL A 47 8.82 -5.48 -19.94
CA VAL A 47 8.57 -5.75 -18.53
C VAL A 47 9.06 -7.15 -18.19
N GLU A 48 10.03 -7.23 -17.28
CA GLU A 48 10.60 -8.48 -16.78
C GLU A 48 9.78 -8.98 -15.58
N VAL A 49 9.27 -10.21 -15.64
CA VAL A 49 8.63 -10.84 -14.49
C VAL A 49 9.71 -11.19 -13.46
N PRO A 50 9.52 -10.89 -12.16
CA PRO A 50 10.53 -11.09 -11.12
C PRO A 50 10.71 -12.56 -10.71
N LEU A 51 10.96 -13.44 -11.68
CA LEU A 51 11.33 -14.84 -11.53
C LEU A 51 12.53 -15.18 -12.43
N ALA A 52 13.53 -15.87 -11.87
CA ALA A 52 14.72 -16.31 -12.60
C ALA A 52 14.41 -17.30 -13.73
N SER A 53 13.30 -18.05 -13.65
CA SER A 53 12.79 -18.90 -14.74
C SER A 53 12.31 -18.12 -15.96
N LEU A 54 11.95 -16.84 -15.79
CA LEU A 54 11.45 -15.93 -16.82
C LEU A 54 12.43 -14.78 -17.15
N GLY A 55 13.64 -14.82 -16.57
CA GLY A 55 14.74 -13.90 -16.86
C GLY A 55 14.95 -12.77 -15.86
N GLY A 56 14.00 -12.51 -14.95
CA GLY A 56 14.14 -11.53 -13.88
C GLY A 56 14.91 -12.04 -12.67
N ALA A 57 14.78 -11.34 -11.54
CA ALA A 57 15.38 -11.73 -10.26
C ALA A 57 14.80 -13.05 -9.71
N ASP A 58 15.57 -13.77 -8.89
CA ASP A 58 15.09 -15.00 -8.21
C ASP A 58 14.22 -14.64 -7.00
N SER A 59 13.05 -14.05 -7.24
CA SER A 59 12.16 -13.63 -6.15
C SER A 59 11.42 -14.80 -5.50
N ALA A 60 11.39 -15.98 -6.12
CA ALA A 60 11.00 -17.21 -5.45
C ALA A 60 11.95 -17.51 -4.27
N ALA A 61 13.26 -17.33 -4.48
CA ALA A 61 14.24 -17.45 -3.42
C ALA A 61 14.26 -16.25 -2.44
N GLN A 62 14.00 -15.01 -2.91
CA GLN A 62 13.82 -13.86 -2.00
C GLN A 62 12.60 -14.04 -1.07
N MET A 63 11.43 -14.39 -1.60
CA MET A 63 10.23 -14.66 -0.80
C MET A 63 10.45 -15.80 0.18
N LYS A 64 11.18 -16.85 -0.23
CA LYS A 64 11.55 -17.95 0.68
C LYS A 64 12.48 -17.50 1.81
N HIS A 65 13.47 -16.65 1.55
CA HIS A 65 14.34 -16.06 2.57
C HIS A 65 13.50 -15.27 3.59
N PHE A 66 12.72 -14.32 3.11
CA PHE A 66 11.85 -13.48 3.94
C PHE A 66 10.87 -14.28 4.82
N VAL A 67 10.37 -15.44 4.38
CA VAL A 67 9.52 -16.33 5.20
C VAL A 67 10.33 -17.17 6.19
N ASP A 68 11.37 -17.86 5.73
CA ASP A 68 12.09 -18.86 6.55
C ASP A 68 13.07 -18.26 7.55
N ASP A 69 13.77 -17.17 7.19
CA ASP A 69 14.79 -16.53 8.01
C ASP A 69 14.22 -15.34 8.81
N ASP A 70 13.35 -14.53 8.21
CA ASP A 70 12.88 -13.25 8.76
C ASP A 70 11.43 -13.26 9.28
N GLY A 71 10.64 -14.27 8.92
CA GLY A 71 9.28 -14.49 9.43
C GLY A 71 8.18 -13.61 8.82
N LEU A 72 8.39 -13.05 7.63
CA LEU A 72 7.33 -12.42 6.83
C LEU A 72 6.24 -13.44 6.48
N ASN A 73 5.03 -12.96 6.25
CA ASN A 73 3.87 -13.81 5.97
C ASN A 73 2.91 -13.24 4.92
N MET A 74 3.34 -12.22 4.17
CA MET A 74 2.60 -11.59 3.08
C MET A 74 3.55 -11.07 2.00
N PHE A 75 3.15 -11.13 0.73
CA PHE A 75 3.85 -10.47 -0.36
C PHE A 75 2.85 -9.73 -1.25
N ARG A 76 3.19 -8.49 -1.62
CA ARG A 76 2.47 -7.70 -2.62
C ARG A 76 3.14 -7.88 -3.97
N LEU A 77 2.35 -8.20 -4.98
CA LEU A 77 2.82 -8.64 -6.29
C LEU A 77 2.22 -7.71 -7.37
N PRO A 78 2.75 -6.48 -7.52
CA PRO A 78 2.24 -5.49 -8.47
C PRO A 78 2.16 -6.03 -9.89
N VAL A 79 1.05 -5.73 -10.58
CA VAL A 79 0.86 -6.07 -12.00
C VAL A 79 0.00 -5.02 -12.70
N SER A 80 0.40 -4.63 -13.91
CA SER A 80 -0.39 -3.71 -14.73
C SER A 80 -1.45 -4.41 -15.57
N TRP A 81 -2.58 -3.72 -15.80
CA TRP A 81 -3.66 -4.16 -16.69
C TRP A 81 -3.11 -4.40 -18.09
N GLN A 82 -2.28 -3.49 -18.61
CA GLN A 82 -1.65 -3.61 -19.92
C GLN A 82 -0.72 -4.83 -20.03
N PHE A 83 -0.02 -5.23 -18.96
CA PHE A 83 0.75 -6.48 -18.97
C PHE A 83 -0.16 -7.69 -19.12
N LEU A 84 -1.25 -7.79 -18.34
CA LEU A 84 -2.20 -8.91 -18.40
C LEU A 84 -2.93 -9.00 -19.75
N LEU A 85 -3.09 -7.88 -20.46
CA LEU A 85 -3.66 -7.79 -21.81
C LEU A 85 -2.63 -8.06 -22.93
N ASP A 86 -1.33 -7.87 -22.68
CA ASP A 86 -0.31 -7.63 -23.71
C ASP A 86 -0.68 -6.47 -24.67
N GLY A 87 -1.34 -5.43 -24.15
CA GLY A 87 -1.99 -4.40 -24.97
C GLY A 87 -2.41 -3.13 -24.23
N ASP A 88 -2.53 -2.06 -25.01
CA ASP A 88 -2.96 -0.70 -24.63
C ASP A 88 -4.47 -0.46 -24.87
N THR A 89 -5.26 -1.53 -24.95
CA THR A 89 -6.71 -1.50 -25.17
C THR A 89 -7.42 -2.56 -24.34
N ILE A 90 -8.55 -2.19 -23.72
CA ILE A 90 -9.37 -3.11 -22.92
C ILE A 90 -9.89 -4.26 -23.79
N GLY A 91 -9.76 -5.49 -23.29
CA GLY A 91 -10.14 -6.70 -24.00
C GLY A 91 -9.83 -7.97 -23.20
N THR A 92 -9.71 -9.10 -23.89
CA THR A 92 -9.36 -10.39 -23.29
C THR A 92 -7.91 -10.41 -22.81
N PHE A 93 -7.66 -10.96 -21.62
CA PHE A 93 -6.29 -11.21 -21.15
C PHE A 93 -5.50 -12.12 -22.10
N ASN A 94 -4.20 -11.85 -22.22
CA ASN A 94 -3.24 -12.70 -22.91
C ASN A 94 -2.89 -13.92 -22.05
N SER A 95 -3.03 -15.13 -22.58
CA SER A 95 -2.81 -16.40 -21.86
C SER A 95 -1.42 -16.52 -21.27
N ASP A 96 -0.42 -16.05 -21.99
CA ASP A 96 1.00 -16.28 -21.70
C ASP A 96 1.44 -15.26 -20.64
N ARG A 97 0.92 -14.03 -20.70
CA ARG A 97 1.06 -13.01 -19.65
C ARG A 97 0.38 -13.43 -18.34
N VAL A 98 -0.84 -13.96 -18.42
CA VAL A 98 -1.55 -14.50 -17.25
C VAL A 98 -0.80 -15.69 -16.65
N GLN A 99 -0.23 -16.60 -17.46
CA GLN A 99 0.57 -17.71 -16.93
C GLN A 99 1.86 -17.21 -16.27
N ASN A 100 2.57 -16.26 -16.88
CA ASN A 100 3.79 -15.69 -16.29
C ASN A 100 3.51 -14.98 -14.95
N TYR A 101 2.34 -14.34 -14.79
CA TYR A 101 1.92 -13.79 -13.49
C TYR A 101 1.47 -14.86 -12.50
N ASP A 102 0.78 -15.90 -12.98
CA ASP A 102 0.40 -17.06 -12.16
C ASP A 102 1.64 -17.77 -11.60
N ASP A 103 2.69 -17.95 -12.39
CA ASP A 103 3.95 -18.56 -11.93
C ASP A 103 4.54 -17.79 -10.74
N LEU A 104 4.44 -16.46 -10.71
CA LEU A 104 4.83 -15.61 -9.58
C LEU A 104 3.88 -15.75 -8.38
N MET A 105 2.56 -15.77 -8.64
CA MET A 105 1.55 -16.03 -7.61
C MET A 105 1.75 -17.40 -6.95
N GLN A 106 2.04 -18.45 -7.73
CA GLN A 106 2.34 -19.78 -7.21
C GLN A 106 3.66 -19.79 -6.44
N ALA A 107 4.72 -19.11 -6.94
CA ALA A 107 5.99 -18.96 -6.22
C ALA A 107 5.81 -18.28 -4.85
N CYS A 108 4.87 -17.35 -4.73
CA CYS A 108 4.45 -16.79 -3.45
C CYS A 108 3.65 -17.83 -2.62
N LEU A 109 2.59 -18.42 -3.17
CA LEU A 109 1.66 -19.30 -2.44
C LEU A 109 2.34 -20.53 -1.83
N VAL A 110 3.36 -21.10 -2.50
CA VAL A 110 4.11 -22.26 -1.97
C VAL A 110 4.93 -21.95 -0.71
N THR A 111 5.26 -20.68 -0.44
CA THR A 111 5.90 -20.28 0.84
C THR A 111 4.92 -20.38 2.02
N GLY A 112 3.61 -20.36 1.73
CA GLY A 112 2.57 -20.27 2.74
C GLY A 112 2.27 -18.85 3.24
N ALA A 113 2.88 -17.82 2.66
CA ALA A 113 2.48 -16.42 2.83
C ALA A 113 1.08 -16.13 2.23
N TYR A 114 0.53 -14.96 2.56
CA TYR A 114 -0.54 -14.32 1.80
C TYR A 114 0.03 -13.66 0.54
N CYS A 115 -0.70 -13.73 -0.57
CA CYS A 115 -0.25 -13.24 -1.88
C CYS A 115 -1.23 -12.21 -2.41
N MET A 116 -0.83 -10.94 -2.38
CA MET A 116 -1.66 -9.80 -2.73
C MET A 116 -1.47 -9.43 -4.20
N ILE A 117 -2.57 -9.50 -4.94
CA ILE A 117 -2.66 -9.02 -6.32
C ILE A 117 -2.94 -7.53 -6.25
N ASP A 118 -1.92 -6.73 -6.55
CA ASP A 118 -2.01 -5.29 -6.76
C ASP A 118 -2.22 -5.02 -8.26
N LEU A 119 -3.30 -4.32 -8.60
CA LEU A 119 -3.51 -3.75 -9.92
C LEU A 119 -2.88 -2.35 -10.01
N HIS A 120 -1.65 -2.29 -10.53
CA HIS A 120 -0.76 -1.15 -10.39
C HIS A 120 -1.02 -0.04 -11.43
N ASN A 121 -2.20 0.59 -11.37
CA ASN A 121 -2.77 1.38 -12.48
C ASN A 121 -3.35 2.77 -12.11
N PHE A 122 -3.25 3.26 -10.86
CA PHE A 122 -3.58 4.65 -10.48
C PHE A 122 -5.03 5.07 -10.79
N ALA A 123 -5.96 4.12 -10.67
CA ALA A 123 -7.36 4.15 -11.12
C ALA A 123 -7.55 4.56 -12.59
N ARG A 124 -6.55 4.33 -13.44
CA ARG A 124 -6.49 4.79 -14.82
C ARG A 124 -6.09 3.69 -15.80
N PHE A 125 -6.51 3.88 -17.03
CA PHE A 125 -6.02 3.14 -18.18
C PHE A 125 -5.80 4.13 -19.33
N GLU A 126 -4.55 4.25 -19.80
CA GLU A 126 -4.14 5.15 -20.88
C GLU A 126 -4.62 6.61 -20.68
N ASN A 127 -4.19 7.24 -19.58
CA ASN A 127 -4.55 8.59 -19.11
C ASN A 127 -5.98 8.78 -18.58
N LYS A 128 -6.87 7.78 -18.67
CA LYS A 128 -8.30 7.98 -18.39
C LYS A 128 -8.76 7.24 -17.13
N ILE A 129 -9.47 7.95 -16.26
CA ILE A 129 -9.95 7.46 -14.97
C ILE A 129 -11.11 6.48 -15.17
N ILE A 130 -11.01 5.31 -14.55
CA ILE A 130 -12.03 4.24 -14.58
C ILE A 130 -13.33 4.76 -13.94
N GLY A 131 -14.47 4.49 -14.58
CA GLY A 131 -15.80 5.00 -14.21
C GLY A 131 -16.02 6.49 -14.52
N GLN A 132 -14.98 7.24 -14.90
CA GLN A 132 -15.00 8.71 -14.99
C GLN A 132 -14.47 9.22 -16.34
N GLY A 133 -14.68 8.44 -17.41
CA GLY A 133 -14.31 8.77 -18.80
C GLY A 133 -13.25 7.85 -19.43
N GLY A 134 -12.67 6.95 -18.64
CA GLY A 134 -11.86 5.82 -19.08
C GLY A 134 -12.69 4.55 -19.28
N PRO A 135 -12.16 3.37 -18.91
CA PRO A 135 -12.94 2.14 -18.83
C PRO A 135 -14.18 2.31 -17.93
N SER A 136 -15.22 1.55 -18.20
CA SER A 136 -16.45 1.52 -17.40
C SER A 136 -16.28 0.76 -16.08
N ASN A 137 -17.27 0.88 -15.18
CA ASN A 137 -17.34 0.07 -13.96
C ASN A 137 -17.50 -1.41 -14.32
N GLU A 138 -18.17 -1.70 -15.44
CA GLU A 138 -18.34 -3.02 -16.03
C GLU A 138 -16.99 -3.60 -16.53
N ASP A 139 -16.18 -2.83 -17.27
CA ASP A 139 -14.84 -3.27 -17.71
C ASP A 139 -13.94 -3.66 -16.52
N PHE A 140 -14.01 -2.89 -15.43
CA PHE A 140 -13.27 -3.13 -14.19
C PHE A 140 -13.84 -4.30 -13.38
N ALA A 141 -15.16 -4.49 -13.38
CA ALA A 141 -15.82 -5.64 -12.80
C ALA A 141 -15.53 -6.93 -13.58
N ASP A 142 -15.35 -6.87 -14.90
CA ASP A 142 -14.99 -8.02 -15.74
C ASP A 142 -13.49 -8.41 -15.59
N PHE A 143 -12.59 -7.43 -15.43
CA PHE A 143 -11.22 -7.67 -14.96
C PHE A 143 -11.24 -8.47 -13.64
N TRP A 144 -11.95 -7.94 -12.63
CA TRP A 144 -11.97 -8.53 -11.30
C TRP A 144 -12.74 -9.85 -11.23
N THR A 145 -13.76 -10.05 -12.06
CA THR A 145 -14.40 -11.36 -12.27
C THR A 145 -13.41 -12.39 -12.80
N THR A 146 -12.59 -12.01 -13.79
CA THR A 146 -11.61 -12.91 -14.41
C THR A 146 -10.52 -13.32 -13.43
N VAL A 147 -9.93 -12.35 -12.71
CA VAL A 147 -8.92 -12.60 -11.67
C VAL A 147 -9.49 -13.43 -10.51
N ALA A 148 -10.64 -13.05 -9.97
CA ALA A 148 -11.25 -13.76 -8.84
C ALA A 148 -11.67 -15.19 -9.22
N THR A 149 -12.14 -15.44 -10.45
CA THR A 149 -12.49 -16.79 -10.92
C THR A 149 -11.28 -17.73 -10.91
N LYS A 150 -10.09 -17.23 -11.25
CA LYS A 150 -8.84 -18.01 -11.20
C LYS A 150 -8.42 -18.36 -9.77
N TYR A 151 -8.57 -17.43 -8.82
CA TYR A 151 -8.05 -17.57 -7.45
C TYR A 151 -9.11 -17.83 -6.37
N ALA A 152 -10.37 -18.09 -6.74
CA ALA A 152 -11.50 -18.21 -5.79
C ALA A 152 -11.27 -19.23 -4.65
N ASN A 153 -10.56 -20.33 -4.92
CA ASN A 153 -10.26 -21.37 -3.93
C ASN A 153 -9.02 -21.07 -3.07
N GLU A 154 -8.18 -20.10 -3.47
CA GLU A 154 -6.94 -19.76 -2.77
C GLU A 154 -7.22 -18.72 -1.68
N SER A 155 -7.53 -19.19 -0.47
CA SER A 155 -7.89 -18.35 0.69
C SER A 155 -6.76 -17.48 1.26
N LYS A 156 -5.54 -17.62 0.70
CA LYS A 156 -4.38 -16.77 0.99
C LYS A 156 -4.16 -15.65 -0.04
N VAL A 157 -4.96 -15.60 -1.11
CA VAL A 157 -4.93 -14.47 -2.03
C VAL A 157 -5.61 -13.26 -1.38
N VAL A 158 -5.02 -12.08 -1.58
CA VAL A 158 -5.60 -10.78 -1.26
C VAL A 158 -5.82 -10.04 -2.57
N PHE A 159 -6.94 -9.34 -2.71
CA PHE A 159 -7.23 -8.52 -3.88
C PHE A 159 -7.13 -7.04 -3.48
N GLU A 160 -6.05 -6.39 -3.86
CA GLU A 160 -5.94 -4.94 -3.83
C GLU A 160 -6.57 -4.41 -5.11
N LEU A 161 -7.62 -3.59 -4.99
CA LEU A 161 -8.45 -3.24 -6.15
C LEU A 161 -7.70 -2.35 -7.16
N MET A 162 -6.76 -1.53 -6.70
CA MET A 162 -6.02 -0.54 -7.49
C MET A 162 -4.93 0.14 -6.65
N ASN A 163 -3.68 0.17 -7.11
CA ASN A 163 -2.65 1.05 -6.54
C ASN A 163 -3.02 2.54 -6.71
N GLU A 164 -2.96 3.31 -5.63
CA GLU A 164 -2.90 4.78 -5.60
C GLU A 164 -3.83 5.55 -6.57
N PRO A 165 -5.17 5.48 -6.41
CA PRO A 165 -6.07 6.41 -7.07
C PRO A 165 -5.78 7.86 -6.65
N HIS A 166 -5.89 8.79 -7.60
CA HIS A 166 -5.69 10.22 -7.37
C HIS A 166 -6.48 11.08 -8.38
N ASP A 167 -6.66 12.37 -8.09
CA ASP A 167 -7.30 13.37 -8.97
C ASP A 167 -8.63 12.89 -9.61
N LEU A 168 -9.51 12.30 -8.80
CA LEU A 168 -10.79 11.73 -9.22
C LEU A 168 -11.97 12.11 -8.29
N ASP A 169 -13.20 11.88 -8.75
CA ASP A 169 -14.40 11.94 -7.90
C ASP A 169 -14.48 10.68 -7.03
N ILE A 170 -14.31 10.86 -5.73
CA ILE A 170 -14.25 9.75 -4.76
C ILE A 170 -15.60 9.05 -4.54
N GLY A 171 -16.72 9.69 -4.89
CA GLY A 171 -18.04 9.05 -4.87
C GLY A 171 -18.19 8.05 -6.03
N LEU A 172 -17.89 8.50 -7.24
CA LEU A 172 -17.90 7.64 -8.44
C LEU A 172 -16.86 6.50 -8.35
N TRP A 173 -15.70 6.76 -7.71
CA TRP A 173 -14.70 5.72 -7.46
C TRP A 173 -15.17 4.69 -6.42
N ALA A 174 -15.92 5.09 -5.38
CA ALA A 174 -16.51 4.13 -4.44
C ALA A 174 -17.57 3.23 -5.11
N ASP A 175 -18.39 3.77 -6.03
CA ASP A 175 -19.30 2.96 -6.87
C ASP A 175 -18.53 1.97 -7.77
N THR A 176 -17.37 2.40 -8.29
CA THR A 176 -16.46 1.56 -9.09
C THR A 176 -15.88 0.41 -8.26
N CYS A 177 -15.42 0.69 -7.04
CA CYS A 177 -14.94 -0.33 -6.10
C CYS A 177 -16.07 -1.26 -5.62
N GLN A 178 -17.30 -0.76 -5.43
CA GLN A 178 -18.46 -1.59 -5.08
C GLN A 178 -18.83 -2.57 -6.20
N ALA A 179 -18.66 -2.18 -7.47
CA ALA A 179 -18.82 -3.09 -8.61
C ALA A 179 -17.76 -4.22 -8.58
N ALA A 180 -16.48 -3.89 -8.34
CA ALA A 180 -15.40 -4.87 -8.24
C ALA A 180 -15.57 -5.84 -7.04
N VAL A 181 -15.89 -5.35 -5.84
CA VAL A 181 -16.22 -6.21 -4.68
C VAL A 181 -17.37 -7.15 -5.01
N THR A 182 -18.42 -6.64 -5.67
CA THR A 182 -19.57 -7.44 -6.08
C THR A 182 -19.17 -8.54 -7.08
N ALA A 183 -18.28 -8.23 -8.03
CA ALA A 183 -17.72 -9.16 -9.00
C ALA A 183 -16.88 -10.26 -8.33
N ILE A 184 -15.90 -9.88 -7.51
CA ILE A 184 -15.00 -10.82 -6.79
C ILE A 184 -15.81 -11.83 -5.97
N ARG A 185 -16.79 -11.35 -5.19
CA ARG A 185 -17.64 -12.23 -4.37
C ARG A 185 -18.56 -13.12 -5.21
N LYS A 186 -19.08 -12.63 -6.34
CA LYS A 186 -19.90 -13.44 -7.28
C LYS A 186 -19.10 -14.49 -8.05
N ALA A 187 -17.82 -14.24 -8.31
CA ALA A 187 -16.89 -15.21 -8.90
C ALA A 187 -16.52 -16.37 -7.94
N GLY A 188 -17.00 -16.33 -6.69
CA GLY A 188 -16.81 -17.38 -5.68
C GLY A 188 -15.69 -17.10 -4.68
N ALA A 189 -14.94 -16.01 -4.82
CA ALA A 189 -13.85 -15.65 -3.92
C ALA A 189 -14.37 -14.99 -2.62
N THR A 190 -15.04 -15.78 -1.79
CA THR A 190 -15.79 -15.32 -0.61
C THR A 190 -14.98 -15.25 0.69
N THR A 191 -13.76 -15.80 0.71
CA THR A 191 -12.93 -15.89 1.94
C THR A 191 -11.78 -14.90 1.99
N GLN A 192 -11.39 -14.39 0.82
CA GLN A 192 -10.24 -13.53 0.59
C GLN A 192 -10.44 -12.12 1.14
N MET A 193 -9.33 -11.49 1.51
CA MET A 193 -9.28 -10.06 1.82
C MET A 193 -9.41 -9.25 0.53
N ILE A 194 -10.17 -8.16 0.58
CA ILE A 194 -10.19 -7.12 -0.45
C ILE A 194 -9.80 -5.80 0.21
N LEU A 195 -8.86 -5.08 -0.39
CA LEU A 195 -8.49 -3.72 0.03
C LEU A 195 -9.26 -2.69 -0.78
N LEU A 196 -9.65 -1.60 -0.13
CA LEU A 196 -10.47 -0.53 -0.70
C LEU A 196 -9.64 0.76 -0.77
N PRO A 197 -9.11 1.11 -1.95
CA PRO A 197 -8.23 2.27 -2.11
C PRO A 197 -9.02 3.57 -2.34
N GLY A 198 -8.53 4.66 -1.76
CA GLY A 198 -9.09 6.01 -1.81
C GLY A 198 -8.38 6.93 -2.79
N THR A 199 -8.68 8.22 -2.74
CA THR A 199 -7.98 9.22 -3.56
C THR A 199 -6.75 9.78 -2.82
N PHE A 200 -5.98 10.64 -3.49
CA PHE A 200 -4.70 11.19 -3.02
C PHE A 200 -3.63 10.13 -2.68
N PHE A 201 -3.46 9.13 -3.55
CA PHE A 201 -2.40 8.12 -3.46
C PHE A 201 -2.46 7.37 -2.11
N ASP A 202 -3.66 6.91 -1.75
CA ASP A 202 -3.99 6.17 -0.52
C ASP A 202 -3.42 6.78 0.78
N SER A 203 -3.18 8.08 0.81
CA SER A 203 -2.32 8.66 1.83
C SER A 203 -2.95 8.59 3.22
N ALA A 204 -2.24 7.95 4.16
CA ALA A 204 -2.63 7.90 5.58
C ALA A 204 -2.83 9.30 6.21
N ALA A 205 -2.36 10.37 5.56
CA ALA A 205 -2.55 11.76 5.96
C ALA A 205 -3.89 12.38 5.50
N THR A 206 -4.55 11.84 4.46
CA THR A 206 -5.73 12.46 3.84
C THR A 206 -6.99 11.61 3.90
N LEU A 207 -6.90 10.28 3.79
CA LEU A 207 -8.03 9.33 3.62
C LEU A 207 -9.21 9.48 4.60
N SER A 208 -8.95 10.02 5.80
CA SER A 208 -9.95 10.28 6.86
C SER A 208 -10.60 11.68 6.81
N THR A 209 -10.22 12.49 5.82
CA THR A 209 -10.58 13.92 5.70
C THR A 209 -10.91 14.38 4.27
N ASP A 210 -10.40 13.69 3.25
CA ASP A 210 -10.72 13.93 1.83
C ASP A 210 -12.07 13.31 1.39
N GLY A 211 -12.66 12.46 2.23
CA GLY A 211 -13.92 11.76 2.00
C GLY A 211 -13.77 10.32 1.53
N SER A 212 -12.55 9.81 1.35
CA SER A 212 -12.28 8.43 0.91
C SER A 212 -12.83 7.39 1.87
N GLY A 213 -12.44 7.42 3.15
CA GLY A 213 -12.97 6.50 4.14
C GLY A 213 -14.49 6.58 4.24
N ASP A 214 -15.05 7.80 4.28
CA ASP A 214 -16.49 8.04 4.36
C ASP A 214 -17.24 7.46 3.14
N ALA A 215 -16.64 7.45 1.95
CA ALA A 215 -17.20 6.87 0.74
C ALA A 215 -17.04 5.33 0.71
N LEU A 216 -15.80 4.85 0.87
CA LEU A 216 -15.43 3.43 0.78
C LEU A 216 -16.03 2.59 1.91
N PHE A 217 -16.27 3.15 3.09
CA PHE A 217 -16.89 2.42 4.20
C PHE A 217 -18.38 2.10 3.99
N LYS A 218 -19.02 2.68 2.95
CA LYS A 218 -20.35 2.29 2.49
C LYS A 218 -20.34 1.02 1.63
N ILE A 219 -19.17 0.58 1.16
CA ILE A 219 -19.01 -0.61 0.32
C ILE A 219 -19.24 -1.86 1.16
N THR A 220 -20.06 -2.78 0.64
CA THR A 220 -20.45 -4.04 1.28
C THR A 220 -20.25 -5.25 0.38
N ASN A 221 -20.10 -6.42 0.98
CA ASN A 221 -20.25 -7.70 0.31
C ASN A 221 -21.72 -7.89 -0.15
N PRO A 222 -22.03 -8.79 -1.10
CA PRO A 222 -23.40 -9.02 -1.58
C PRO A 222 -24.43 -9.50 -0.54
N ASP A 223 -24.00 -9.85 0.68
CA ASP A 223 -24.85 -10.19 1.83
C ASP A 223 -25.09 -9.00 2.79
N GLY A 224 -24.50 -7.83 2.52
CA GLY A 224 -24.56 -6.63 3.34
C GLY A 224 -23.50 -6.55 4.44
N THR A 225 -22.57 -7.50 4.54
CA THR A 225 -21.45 -7.44 5.50
C THR A 225 -20.32 -6.55 4.98
N THR A 226 -19.41 -6.14 5.88
CA THR A 226 -18.12 -5.53 5.54
C THR A 226 -16.94 -6.49 5.79
N ASP A 227 -17.24 -7.78 5.98
CA ASP A 227 -16.27 -8.81 6.34
C ASP A 227 -15.17 -8.94 5.28
N ASN A 228 -13.92 -8.94 5.73
CA ASN A 228 -12.72 -8.96 4.89
C ASN A 228 -12.61 -7.79 3.88
N LEU A 229 -13.33 -6.68 4.08
CA LEU A 229 -13.18 -5.43 3.32
C LEU A 229 -12.44 -4.38 4.16
N LEU A 230 -11.17 -4.11 3.81
CA LEU A 230 -10.27 -3.24 4.58
C LEU A 230 -10.00 -1.93 3.83
N LEU A 231 -9.63 -0.87 4.56
CA LEU A 231 -9.07 0.33 3.95
C LEU A 231 -7.67 0.04 3.42
N ASP A 232 -7.37 0.47 2.19
CA ASP A 232 -6.01 0.52 1.66
C ASP A 232 -5.28 1.77 2.17
N ILE A 233 -3.98 1.67 2.48
CA ILE A 233 -3.25 2.77 3.13
C ILE A 233 -1.78 2.79 2.67
N HIS A 234 -1.39 3.89 2.02
CA HIS A 234 -0.01 4.19 1.64
C HIS A 234 0.56 5.31 2.52
N LYS A 235 1.87 5.26 2.84
CA LYS A 235 2.57 6.45 3.35
C LYS A 235 4.09 6.40 3.23
N TYR A 236 4.68 7.45 2.67
CA TYR A 236 6.12 7.70 2.62
C TYR A 236 6.57 8.78 3.62
N LEU A 237 7.89 8.84 3.88
CA LEU A 237 8.52 9.63 4.95
C LEU A 237 9.28 10.87 4.45
N ASP A 238 9.44 11.02 3.13
CA ASP A 238 10.09 12.16 2.50
C ASP A 238 9.20 13.42 2.49
N ASN A 239 9.73 14.53 1.94
CA ASN A 239 9.11 15.85 2.00
C ASN A 239 7.78 15.99 1.25
N ASP A 240 7.53 15.14 0.26
CA ASP A 240 6.41 15.21 -0.68
C ASP A 240 5.54 13.94 -0.70
N ASN A 241 5.84 12.96 0.17
CA ASN A 241 5.19 11.65 0.22
C ASN A 241 5.37 10.80 -1.05
N SER A 242 6.38 11.06 -1.89
CA SER A 242 6.58 10.32 -3.14
C SER A 242 7.43 9.05 -3.01
N GLY A 243 8.17 8.88 -1.90
CA GLY A 243 9.15 7.80 -1.80
C GLY A 243 10.34 7.93 -2.76
N SER A 244 10.49 9.06 -3.44
CA SER A 244 11.53 9.27 -4.45
C SER A 244 12.81 9.91 -3.88
N ASN A 245 12.72 10.52 -2.70
CA ASN A 245 13.83 11.22 -2.06
C ASN A 245 14.54 10.35 -1.00
N ALA A 246 15.83 10.58 -0.80
CA ALA A 246 16.61 9.83 0.20
C ALA A 246 16.38 10.30 1.65
N GLU A 247 16.07 11.58 1.88
CA GLU A 247 15.98 12.18 3.21
C GLU A 247 14.56 12.09 3.79
N CYS A 248 14.42 11.53 4.99
CA CYS A 248 13.14 11.43 5.68
C CYS A 248 12.86 12.66 6.55
N THR A 249 11.74 13.34 6.28
CA THR A 249 11.34 14.58 6.97
C THR A 249 10.34 14.36 8.09
N THR A 250 9.62 13.23 8.08
CA THR A 250 8.57 12.86 9.05
C THR A 250 8.73 11.41 9.53
N ASP A 251 8.21 11.09 10.71
CA ASP A 251 8.02 9.72 11.20
C ASP A 251 6.58 9.20 10.98
N ASN A 252 5.71 10.03 10.40
CA ASN A 252 4.28 9.80 10.19
C ASN A 252 3.47 9.41 11.44
N VAL A 253 4.03 9.44 12.66
CA VAL A 253 3.34 8.99 13.89
C VAL A 253 2.05 9.78 14.12
N GLY A 254 2.05 11.08 13.82
CA GLY A 254 0.85 11.91 13.84
C GLY A 254 -0.22 11.49 12.82
N ASN A 255 0.18 11.17 11.59
CA ASN A 255 -0.72 10.73 10.52
C ASN A 255 -1.37 9.38 10.88
N PHE A 256 -0.56 8.40 11.29
CA PHE A 256 -1.05 7.11 11.74
C PHE A 256 -1.85 7.17 13.04
N THR A 257 -1.66 8.18 13.90
CA THR A 257 -2.55 8.42 15.04
C THR A 257 -3.95 8.84 14.58
N VAL A 258 -4.04 9.83 13.68
CA VAL A 258 -5.33 10.27 13.11
C VAL A 258 -6.03 9.12 12.38
N MET A 259 -5.28 8.33 11.61
CA MET A 259 -5.84 7.19 10.88
C MET A 259 -6.31 6.06 11.81
N ALA A 260 -5.54 5.72 12.84
CA ALA A 260 -5.94 4.69 13.81
C ALA A 260 -7.21 5.09 14.57
N ASP A 261 -7.31 6.33 15.03
CA ASP A 261 -8.48 6.81 15.75
C ASP A 261 -9.72 6.95 14.84
N TYR A 262 -9.53 7.26 13.56
CA TYR A 262 -10.61 7.21 12.55
C TYR A 262 -11.10 5.78 12.30
N LEU A 263 -10.20 4.81 12.07
CA LEU A 263 -10.55 3.40 11.92
C LEU A 263 -11.29 2.84 13.15
N ARG A 264 -10.83 3.18 14.37
CA ARG A 264 -11.50 2.83 15.63
C ARG A 264 -12.91 3.40 15.72
N LYS A 265 -13.09 4.66 15.32
CA LYS A 265 -14.37 5.38 15.36
C LYS A 265 -15.40 4.76 14.40
N GLU A 266 -14.98 4.36 13.20
CA GLU A 266 -15.85 3.72 12.20
C GLU A 266 -15.99 2.19 12.39
N GLY A 267 -15.23 1.59 13.31
CA GLY A 267 -15.23 0.14 13.52
C GLY A 267 -14.65 -0.64 12.35
N ARG A 268 -13.69 -0.05 11.63
CA ARG A 268 -13.05 -0.61 10.43
C ARG A 268 -11.59 -0.96 10.68
N LEU A 269 -11.05 -1.75 9.76
CA LEU A 269 -9.67 -2.20 9.75
C LEU A 269 -8.99 -1.69 8.46
N GLY A 270 -7.70 -1.40 8.55
CA GLY A 270 -6.86 -1.03 7.40
C GLY A 270 -5.59 -1.88 7.32
N LEU A 271 -5.03 -2.00 6.12
CA LEU A 271 -3.71 -2.56 5.88
C LEU A 271 -2.83 -1.46 5.32
N ILE A 272 -1.62 -1.28 5.86
CA ILE A 272 -0.61 -0.45 5.21
C ILE A 272 0.06 -1.32 4.14
N SER A 273 -0.40 -1.19 2.90
CA SER A 273 0.02 -1.93 1.71
C SER A 273 1.32 -1.40 1.09
N GLU A 274 1.65 -0.13 1.36
CA GLU A 274 2.89 0.46 0.90
C GLU A 274 3.47 1.49 1.89
N THR A 275 4.72 1.26 2.28
CA THR A 275 5.58 2.26 2.90
C THR A 275 7.04 1.92 2.66
N GLY A 276 7.89 2.94 2.51
CA GLY A 276 9.32 2.77 2.36
C GLY A 276 10.09 3.98 2.85
N ALA A 277 11.39 3.79 3.02
CA ALA A 277 12.35 4.81 3.41
C ALA A 277 13.71 4.46 2.81
N SER A 278 14.66 5.39 2.77
CA SER A 278 16.04 5.08 2.37
C SER A 278 16.87 4.60 3.56
N SER A 279 18.08 4.11 3.30
CA SER A 279 19.08 3.81 4.35
C SER A 279 19.78 5.05 4.93
N ASP A 280 19.29 6.28 4.65
CA ASP A 280 19.85 7.49 5.23
C ASP A 280 19.63 7.60 6.76
N ALA A 281 20.54 8.31 7.44
CA ALA A 281 20.52 8.51 8.88
C ALA A 281 19.24 9.21 9.39
N SER A 282 18.64 10.09 8.59
CA SER A 282 17.33 10.69 8.89
C SER A 282 16.21 9.64 8.92
N CYS A 283 16.25 8.67 8.00
CA CYS A 283 15.26 7.62 7.84
C CYS A 283 15.33 6.54 8.91
N MET A 284 16.53 6.07 9.26
CA MET A 284 16.72 4.94 10.19
C MET A 284 16.03 5.12 11.56
N THR A 285 15.93 6.35 12.06
CA THR A 285 15.19 6.64 13.31
C THR A 285 13.70 6.78 13.07
N ARG A 286 13.30 7.45 12.00
CA ARG A 286 11.90 7.81 11.70
C ARG A 286 11.06 6.62 11.22
N PHE A 287 11.61 5.79 10.34
CA PHE A 287 10.92 4.60 9.83
C PHE A 287 10.73 3.55 10.91
N ARG A 288 11.71 3.40 11.81
CA ARG A 288 11.55 2.59 13.04
C ARG A 288 10.42 3.09 13.93
N ALA A 289 10.35 4.40 14.18
CA ALA A 289 9.28 5.01 14.98
C ALA A 289 7.89 4.85 14.34
N GLN A 290 7.79 5.00 13.02
CA GLN A 290 6.58 4.74 12.24
C GLN A 290 6.10 3.29 12.42
N ASN A 291 6.98 2.33 12.14
CA ASN A 291 6.61 0.92 12.08
C ASN A 291 6.39 0.34 13.49
N GLU A 292 7.09 0.87 14.51
CA GLU A 292 6.75 0.63 15.91
C GLU A 292 5.36 1.15 16.29
N TYR A 293 4.93 2.31 15.75
CA TYR A 293 3.60 2.84 16.01
C TYR A 293 2.52 1.99 15.34
N ILE A 294 2.71 1.62 14.07
CA ILE A 294 1.78 0.75 13.33
C ILE A 294 1.59 -0.58 14.06
N ASN A 295 2.68 -1.26 14.44
CA ASN A 295 2.63 -2.54 15.15
C ASN A 295 1.93 -2.46 16.53
N LYS A 296 2.01 -1.29 17.21
CA LYS A 296 1.33 -1.04 18.49
C LYS A 296 -0.16 -0.69 18.35
N ASN A 297 -0.65 -0.42 17.14
CA ASN A 297 -2.06 -0.10 16.84
C ASN A 297 -2.72 -1.25 16.05
N SER A 298 -2.33 -2.48 16.40
CA SER A 298 -2.75 -3.76 15.83
C SER A 298 -4.23 -4.10 15.97
N ASP A 299 -4.98 -3.32 16.74
CA ASP A 299 -6.43 -3.39 16.87
C ASP A 299 -7.17 -2.82 15.66
N VAL A 300 -6.51 -2.01 14.84
CA VAL A 300 -7.08 -1.42 13.61
C VAL A 300 -6.18 -1.52 12.38
N PHE A 301 -4.87 -1.47 12.53
CA PHE A 301 -3.94 -1.85 11.47
C PHE A 301 -3.73 -3.36 11.51
N VAL A 302 -4.06 -4.08 10.43
CA VAL A 302 -3.87 -5.54 10.41
C VAL A 302 -2.46 -5.94 10.00
N GLY A 303 -1.68 -5.04 9.42
CA GLY A 303 -0.35 -5.36 8.93
C GLY A 303 0.39 -4.19 8.29
N LEU A 304 1.58 -4.51 7.79
CA LEU A 304 2.49 -3.63 7.09
C LEU A 304 3.14 -4.39 5.93
N VAL A 305 3.15 -3.80 4.74
CA VAL A 305 3.93 -4.25 3.59
C VAL A 305 4.95 -3.16 3.26
N ALA A 306 6.23 -3.56 3.20
CA ALA A 306 7.34 -2.65 2.94
C ALA A 306 7.70 -2.61 1.45
N TRP A 307 8.07 -1.43 0.97
CA TRP A 307 8.49 -1.17 -0.41
C TRP A 307 10.00 -0.88 -0.47
N ALA A 308 10.81 -1.60 -1.25
CA ALA A 308 10.49 -2.80 -2.05
C ALA A 308 11.71 -3.70 -2.35
N ALA A 309 11.41 -4.94 -2.77
CA ALA A 309 12.35 -5.95 -3.24
C ALA A 309 11.97 -6.44 -4.66
N GLY A 310 12.28 -7.69 -5.02
CA GLY A 310 11.96 -8.25 -6.34
C GLY A 310 13.03 -7.88 -7.40
N ASN A 311 12.61 -7.28 -8.51
CA ASN A 311 13.51 -6.81 -9.57
C ASN A 311 14.24 -5.49 -9.25
N PHE A 312 13.93 -4.82 -8.14
CA PHE A 312 14.71 -3.65 -7.73
C PHE A 312 16.15 -4.04 -7.39
N ALA A 313 17.12 -3.33 -7.97
CA ALA A 313 18.52 -3.49 -7.60
C ALA A 313 18.77 -3.00 -6.16
N THR A 314 19.80 -3.56 -5.49
CA THR A 314 20.25 -3.13 -4.15
C THR A 314 20.71 -1.67 -4.06
N SER A 315 20.82 -0.99 -5.19
CA SER A 315 21.12 0.45 -5.31
C SER A 315 19.90 1.34 -5.56
N TYR A 316 18.67 0.79 -5.56
CA TYR A 316 17.45 1.59 -5.54
C TYR A 316 17.31 2.33 -4.19
N VAL A 317 16.78 3.56 -4.21
CA VAL A 317 16.80 4.45 -3.03
C VAL A 317 16.02 3.89 -1.84
N LEU A 318 14.93 3.16 -2.07
CA LEU A 318 14.16 2.43 -1.06
C LEU A 318 14.38 0.91 -1.13
N SER A 319 15.55 0.44 -1.57
CA SER A 319 15.77 -1.00 -1.74
C SER A 319 15.73 -1.74 -0.40
N LEU A 320 14.89 -2.76 -0.35
CA LEU A 320 14.87 -3.83 0.63
C LEU A 320 15.20 -5.19 -0.03
N THR A 321 15.73 -5.16 -1.26
CA THR A 321 16.18 -6.36 -1.97
C THR A 321 17.38 -6.97 -1.24
N PRO A 322 17.32 -8.26 -0.83
CA PRO A 322 18.40 -8.87 -0.10
C PRO A 322 19.59 -9.15 -1.03
N SER A 323 20.80 -8.95 -0.50
CA SER A 323 22.05 -9.27 -1.21
C SER A 323 22.35 -10.76 -1.14
N LEU A 324 23.09 -11.31 -2.11
CA LEU A 324 23.50 -12.72 -2.12
C LEU A 324 24.98 -12.86 -1.70
N ASP A 325 25.25 -13.42 -0.52
CA ASP A 325 26.58 -13.69 0.02
C ASP A 325 26.75 -15.17 0.37
N ASP A 326 27.87 -15.78 -0.07
CA ASP A 326 28.17 -17.23 0.00
C ASP A 326 26.96 -18.16 -0.31
N GLY A 327 26.13 -17.77 -1.29
CA GLY A 327 24.94 -18.53 -1.70
C GLY A 327 23.73 -18.43 -0.76
N LYS A 328 23.72 -17.45 0.15
CA LYS A 328 22.60 -17.12 1.04
C LYS A 328 22.15 -15.68 0.81
N TYR A 329 20.89 -15.42 1.07
CA TYR A 329 20.40 -14.05 1.11
C TYR A 329 20.75 -13.37 2.44
N VAL A 330 21.06 -12.08 2.35
CA VAL A 330 21.44 -11.21 3.45
C VAL A 330 20.80 -9.84 3.24
N ASP A 331 19.82 -9.55 4.08
CA ASP A 331 19.15 -8.25 4.20
C ASP A 331 20.10 -7.09 4.49
N ASN A 332 19.67 -5.87 4.18
CA ASN A 332 20.33 -4.64 4.59
C ASN A 332 19.90 -4.18 6.00
N ASP A 333 20.59 -3.17 6.55
CA ASP A 333 20.36 -2.72 7.92
C ASP A 333 19.02 -1.98 8.07
N LEU A 334 18.49 -1.37 7.01
CA LEU A 334 17.16 -0.75 6.99
C LEU A 334 16.05 -1.80 7.22
N MET A 335 16.09 -2.91 6.49
CA MET A 335 15.16 -4.02 6.65
C MET A 335 15.24 -4.59 8.08
N LYS A 336 16.45 -4.93 8.54
CA LYS A 336 16.71 -5.48 9.88
C LYS A 336 16.25 -4.55 11.02
N GLU A 337 16.69 -3.29 11.01
CA GLU A 337 16.47 -2.39 12.15
C GLU A 337 15.15 -1.60 12.08
N CYS A 338 14.51 -1.46 10.92
CA CYS A 338 13.34 -0.61 10.75
C CYS A 338 12.08 -1.34 10.27
N VAL A 339 12.20 -2.57 9.75
CA VAL A 339 11.04 -3.43 9.44
C VAL A 339 10.96 -4.59 10.44
N LEU A 340 12.00 -5.42 10.53
CA LEU A 340 12.01 -6.63 11.36
C LEU A 340 12.10 -6.35 12.88
N ALA A 341 12.93 -5.41 13.32
CA ALA A 341 13.07 -5.10 14.74
C ALA A 341 11.78 -4.50 15.36
N PRO A 342 11.08 -3.52 14.74
CA PRO A 342 9.78 -3.06 15.22
C PRO A 342 8.74 -4.17 15.31
N TRP A 343 8.71 -5.09 14.34
CA TRP A 343 7.80 -6.22 14.31
C TRP A 343 7.99 -7.15 15.53
N ASN A 344 9.21 -7.65 15.70
CA ASN A 344 9.56 -8.62 16.75
C ASN A 344 9.50 -8.03 18.18
N ASN A 345 9.66 -6.71 18.33
CA ASN A 345 9.44 -6.04 19.61
C ASN A 345 7.96 -6.06 20.03
N GLY A 346 7.00 -6.08 19.09
CA GLY A 346 5.56 -6.14 19.40
C GLY A 346 5.06 -7.51 19.85
N THR A 347 5.79 -8.59 19.61
CA THR A 347 5.46 -9.94 20.09
C THR A 347 6.12 -10.28 21.43
N THR A 348 6.91 -9.37 22.00
CA THR A 348 7.67 -9.62 23.23
C THR A 348 6.78 -9.54 24.47
N THR A 349 6.46 -10.71 25.05
CA THR A 349 5.70 -10.81 26.30
C THR A 349 6.39 -10.12 27.48
N THR A 350 5.74 -9.12 28.07
CA THR A 350 6.14 -8.48 29.33
C THR A 350 5.83 -9.39 30.53
N ASN A 351 6.59 -10.49 30.61
CA ASN A 351 6.66 -11.32 31.81
C ASN A 351 7.19 -10.49 32.99
N SER A 352 6.26 -9.90 33.76
CA SER A 352 6.58 -9.14 34.97
C SER A 352 7.25 -10.06 35.98
N ALA A 353 8.58 -9.98 36.07
CA ALA A 353 9.38 -10.75 37.00
C ALA A 353 9.03 -10.37 38.45
N THR A 354 8.21 -11.20 39.11
CA THR A 354 7.79 -11.01 40.50
C THR A 354 9.01 -10.92 41.41
N SER A 355 9.24 -9.73 41.97
CA SER A 355 10.42 -9.38 42.76
C SER A 355 10.41 -9.97 44.18
N SER A 356 10.71 -11.26 44.28
CA SER A 356 10.90 -11.99 45.55
C SER A 356 12.22 -11.59 46.24
N ALA A 357 12.21 -10.44 46.92
CA ALA A 357 13.38 -9.95 47.66
C ALA A 357 13.75 -10.84 48.86
N SER A 358 14.90 -11.53 48.81
CA SER A 358 15.46 -12.23 49.98
C SER A 358 16.98 -12.08 50.14
N LYS A 359 17.36 -11.19 51.06
CA LYS A 359 18.55 -11.22 51.95
C LYS A 359 19.94 -11.48 51.32
N SER A 360 20.77 -10.44 51.43
CA SER A 360 22.23 -10.50 51.37
C SER A 360 22.84 -11.57 52.28
N SER A 361 23.91 -12.22 51.79
CA SER A 361 24.99 -12.74 52.64
C SER A 361 26.33 -12.46 51.97
N SER A 362 27.32 -11.99 52.74
CA SER A 362 28.61 -11.53 52.23
C SER A 362 29.74 -12.48 52.61
N THR A 363 30.49 -12.98 51.62
CA THR A 363 31.78 -13.67 51.82
C THR A 363 32.78 -13.14 50.78
N SER A 364 34.06 -13.07 51.15
CA SER A 364 35.09 -12.33 50.40
C SER A 364 36.27 -13.22 49.97
N THR A 365 37.16 -12.62 49.15
CA THR A 365 38.38 -13.20 48.58
C THR A 365 38.14 -14.20 47.42
N LYS A 366 39.08 -14.40 46.47
CA LYS A 366 40.49 -13.99 46.43
C LYS A 366 40.96 -13.69 45.00
N SER A 367 42.03 -12.90 44.87
CA SER A 367 42.66 -12.58 43.58
C SER A 367 43.81 -13.55 43.25
N SER A 368 43.98 -13.84 41.96
CA SER A 368 45.23 -14.35 41.39
C SER A 368 45.38 -13.90 39.93
N SER A 369 46.50 -13.28 39.59
CA SER A 369 46.81 -12.79 38.24
C SER A 369 48.01 -13.52 37.64
N SER A 370 48.04 -13.68 36.31
CA SER A 370 49.23 -14.17 35.60
C SER A 370 49.42 -13.51 34.23
N LYS A 371 50.49 -12.72 34.15
CA LYS A 371 51.29 -12.39 32.96
C LYS A 371 51.87 -13.71 32.36
N SER A 372 52.46 -13.84 31.17
CA SER A 372 52.75 -12.96 29.99
C SER A 372 53.45 -13.82 28.92
N SER A 373 53.33 -13.51 27.63
CA SER A 373 54.38 -13.81 26.65
C SER A 373 54.30 -12.92 25.40
N THR A 374 55.45 -12.65 24.78
CA THR A 374 55.68 -11.66 23.70
C THR A 374 56.26 -12.35 22.46
N SER A 375 56.42 -11.61 21.34
CA SER A 375 57.26 -11.95 20.16
C SER A 375 56.59 -12.89 19.12
N SER A 376 56.80 -12.75 17.80
CA SER A 376 57.48 -11.67 17.04
C SER A 376 57.09 -11.63 15.55
N THR A 377 57.12 -10.41 15.01
CA THR A 377 57.48 -10.00 13.64
C THR A 377 57.93 -11.06 12.63
N THR A 378 57.29 -11.08 11.45
CA THR A 378 58.00 -11.24 10.17
C THR A 378 57.43 -10.28 9.11
N LYS A 379 58.29 -9.65 8.31
CA LYS A 379 57.90 -8.90 7.09
C LYS A 379 58.23 -9.74 5.86
N SER A 380 57.40 -9.66 4.83
CA SER A 380 57.79 -10.06 3.47
C SER A 380 57.16 -9.10 2.44
N THR A 381 58.00 -8.27 1.81
CA THR A 381 57.59 -7.38 0.71
C THR A 381 57.97 -8.00 -0.63
N ALA A 382 57.01 -8.10 -1.55
CA ALA A 382 57.24 -8.31 -2.99
C ALA A 382 56.33 -7.35 -3.78
N LYS A 383 56.64 -7.10 -5.05
CA LYS A 383 56.12 -5.94 -5.83
C LYS A 383 56.08 -6.25 -7.33
N SER A 384 55.23 -5.52 -8.06
CA SER A 384 55.02 -5.59 -9.53
C SER A 384 54.17 -6.80 -9.99
N SER A 385 53.46 -6.73 -11.13
CA SER A 385 53.42 -5.68 -12.18
C SER A 385 52.02 -5.42 -12.74
N MET A 386 51.86 -4.32 -13.48
CA MET A 386 50.65 -3.96 -14.23
C MET A 386 50.33 -4.94 -15.37
N SER A 387 49.05 -4.99 -15.75
CA SER A 387 48.62 -4.89 -17.15
C SER A 387 47.18 -4.35 -17.23
N THR A 388 46.88 -3.51 -18.21
CA THR A 388 45.58 -2.83 -18.39
C THR A 388 44.82 -3.38 -19.59
N SER A 389 43.50 -3.56 -19.47
CA SER A 389 42.60 -3.75 -20.61
C SER A 389 41.27 -3.03 -20.36
N THR A 390 41.16 -1.81 -20.86
CA THR A 390 39.94 -0.99 -20.75
C THR A 390 38.91 -1.44 -21.79
N ILE A 391 37.69 -1.73 -21.37
CA ILE A 391 36.51 -1.79 -22.25
C ILE A 391 35.52 -0.74 -21.72
N ALA A 392 35.08 0.15 -22.61
CA ALA A 392 34.18 1.25 -22.24
C ALA A 392 32.72 0.84 -22.48
N SER A 393 31.95 0.72 -21.40
CA SER A 393 30.49 0.61 -21.43
C SER A 393 29.86 2.00 -21.41
N THR A 394 29.23 2.43 -22.50
CA THR A 394 28.57 3.74 -22.59
C THR A 394 27.19 3.71 -21.93
N SER A 395 27.12 4.06 -20.65
CA SER A 395 25.86 4.32 -19.94
C SER A 395 25.27 5.67 -20.38
N ALA A 396 24.10 5.64 -21.03
CA ALA A 396 23.35 6.84 -21.42
C ALA A 396 22.33 7.20 -20.34
N THR A 397 22.65 8.18 -19.50
CA THR A 397 21.77 8.63 -18.42
C THR A 397 20.57 9.41 -18.98
N ALA A 398 19.35 8.92 -18.76
CA ALA A 398 18.13 9.65 -19.05
C ALA A 398 17.73 10.50 -17.83
N THR A 399 17.95 11.81 -17.92
CA THR A 399 17.59 12.74 -16.83
C THR A 399 16.10 13.08 -16.87
N ALA A 400 15.32 12.51 -15.95
CA ALA A 400 13.94 12.96 -15.74
C ALA A 400 13.93 14.38 -15.12
N THR A 401 13.26 15.32 -15.78
CA THR A 401 13.10 16.69 -15.27
C THR A 401 11.85 16.79 -14.41
N ALA A 402 12.04 16.99 -13.10
CA ALA A 402 10.94 17.23 -12.18
C ALA A 402 10.13 18.49 -12.57
N ALA A 403 8.81 18.37 -12.59
CA ALA A 403 7.89 19.49 -12.81
C ALA A 403 7.48 20.10 -11.46
N SER A 404 7.88 21.34 -11.20
CA SER A 404 7.59 22.02 -9.93
C SER A 404 6.15 22.54 -9.88
N LEU A 405 5.36 22.05 -8.92
CA LEU A 405 4.10 22.68 -8.53
C LEU A 405 4.36 23.95 -7.67
N PRO A 406 3.61 25.05 -7.85
CA PRO A 406 3.83 26.29 -7.10
C PRO A 406 3.09 26.31 -5.76
N GLU A 407 3.80 26.64 -4.67
CA GLU A 407 3.19 26.83 -3.35
C GLU A 407 2.48 28.19 -3.18
N ASN A 408 1.26 28.10 -2.62
CA ASN A 408 0.73 28.93 -1.53
C ASN A 408 0.48 30.45 -1.74
N ALA A 409 -0.79 30.84 -1.61
CA ALA A 409 -1.20 32.18 -1.17
C ALA A 409 -2.42 32.07 -0.24
N GLY A 410 -2.31 32.63 0.98
CA GLY A 410 -3.27 32.41 2.07
C GLY A 410 -4.56 33.24 2.05
N SER A 411 -5.48 32.86 2.95
CA SER A 411 -6.84 33.42 3.10
C SER A 411 -6.90 34.91 3.48
N ALA A 412 -7.89 35.62 2.93
CA ALA A 412 -8.40 36.89 3.47
C ALA A 412 -9.92 36.97 3.29
N LEU A 413 -10.65 37.26 4.37
CA LEU A 413 -12.12 37.32 4.41
C LEU A 413 -12.62 38.76 4.18
N ALA A 414 -13.53 38.98 3.22
CA ALA A 414 -14.19 40.28 3.05
C ALA A 414 -15.61 40.16 2.44
N THR A 415 -16.63 40.55 3.21
CA THR A 415 -18.02 40.68 2.74
C THR A 415 -18.40 42.15 2.47
N SER A 416 -18.93 42.46 1.30
CA SER A 416 -19.79 43.64 1.08
C SER A 416 -20.68 43.46 -0.16
N THR A 417 -21.68 44.33 -0.34
CA THR A 417 -22.83 44.11 -1.23
C THR A 417 -23.04 45.21 -2.27
N THR A 418 -23.99 44.94 -3.18
CA THR A 418 -24.92 45.88 -3.86
C THR A 418 -24.49 46.75 -5.08
N ALA A 419 -25.42 46.76 -6.06
CA ALA A 419 -25.87 47.90 -6.90
C ALA A 419 -25.24 48.23 -8.29
N ALA A 420 -25.69 47.47 -9.31
CA ALA A 420 -26.46 47.93 -10.49
C ALA A 420 -26.18 49.27 -11.24
N SER A 421 -25.89 49.17 -12.55
CA SER A 421 -26.41 50.02 -13.67
C SER A 421 -26.04 49.31 -15.00
N LYS A 422 -26.89 48.88 -15.95
CA LYS A 422 -28.13 49.32 -16.61
C LYS A 422 -27.94 50.21 -17.86
N SER A 423 -28.55 49.75 -18.97
CA SER A 423 -28.93 50.48 -20.21
C SER A 423 -27.92 50.67 -21.34
N GLY A 424 -28.30 50.19 -22.53
CA GLY A 424 -27.70 50.48 -23.83
C GLY A 424 -28.36 49.63 -24.93
N ALA A 425 -29.33 50.18 -25.66
CA ALA A 425 -30.14 49.42 -26.63
C ALA A 425 -30.39 50.19 -27.92
N VAL A 426 -30.29 49.49 -29.06
CA VAL A 426 -30.73 49.93 -30.40
C VAL A 426 -31.33 48.70 -31.10
N ALA A 427 -32.41 48.91 -31.86
CA ALA A 427 -33.08 47.90 -32.69
C ALA A 427 -33.56 48.55 -34.00
N VAL A 428 -33.89 47.77 -35.04
CA VAL A 428 -34.86 48.14 -36.10
C VAL A 428 -35.17 46.96 -37.06
N LEU A 429 -36.48 46.69 -37.25
CA LEU A 429 -37.23 46.09 -38.40
C LEU A 429 -36.72 44.83 -39.16
N GLY A 430 -37.58 43.92 -39.67
CA GLY A 430 -39.04 43.77 -39.50
C GLY A 430 -39.76 42.96 -40.61
N SER A 431 -41.00 42.51 -40.35
CA SER A 431 -42.06 42.03 -41.29
C SER A 431 -41.85 40.71 -42.08
N ALA A 432 -42.86 39.99 -42.61
CA ALA A 432 -44.28 39.71 -42.23
C ALA A 432 -44.92 38.64 -43.18
N SER A 433 -46.02 37.96 -42.78
CA SER A 433 -46.96 37.14 -43.62
C SER A 433 -46.48 35.78 -44.20
N ARG A 434 -47.33 34.77 -44.55
CA ARG A 434 -48.67 34.29 -44.05
C ARG A 434 -49.12 32.96 -44.76
N LEU A 435 -50.15 32.31 -44.19
CA LEU A 435 -51.29 31.55 -44.81
C LEU A 435 -51.33 29.97 -44.89
N MET A 436 -52.42 29.39 -44.33
CA MET A 436 -53.15 28.11 -44.67
C MET A 436 -52.41 26.74 -44.52
N CYS A 437 -53.03 25.56 -44.29
CA CYS A 437 -54.28 25.06 -43.63
C CYS A 437 -54.24 23.48 -43.68
N GLY A 438 -54.96 22.63 -42.94
CA GLY A 438 -55.86 22.73 -41.76
C GLY A 438 -56.95 21.63 -41.72
N LEU A 439 -57.43 21.22 -40.52
CA LEU A 439 -58.56 20.28 -40.22
C LEU A 439 -58.32 18.78 -40.57
N PHE A 440 -58.98 17.74 -40.00
CA PHE A 440 -60.19 17.49 -39.14
C PHE A 440 -60.03 16.06 -38.46
N VAL A 441 -60.80 15.50 -37.49
CA VAL A 441 -61.74 15.98 -36.43
C VAL A 441 -62.25 14.84 -35.47
N THR A 442 -62.18 15.01 -34.13
CA THR A 442 -62.97 14.30 -33.05
C THR A 442 -62.84 12.74 -32.91
N ILE A 443 -63.32 12.01 -31.88
CA ILE A 443 -64.43 12.11 -30.86
C ILE A 443 -63.89 11.52 -29.51
N ALA A 444 -63.96 12.18 -28.34
CA ALA A 444 -65.03 12.18 -27.29
C ALA A 444 -65.39 10.79 -26.68
N ALA A 445 -65.75 10.60 -25.41
CA ALA A 445 -65.98 11.47 -24.22
C ALA A 445 -65.63 10.64 -22.92
N ALA A 446 -66.01 10.89 -21.65
CA ALA A 446 -66.98 11.80 -21.00
C ALA A 446 -66.59 12.17 -19.53
N ALA A 447 -67.51 12.04 -18.56
CA ALA A 447 -67.43 12.37 -17.13
C ALA A 447 -67.44 11.09 -16.22
N LEU A 448 -67.29 11.09 -14.88
CA LEU A 448 -67.95 11.90 -13.84
C LEU A 448 -67.10 12.12 -12.56
N LEU A 449 -67.46 13.21 -11.85
CA LEU A 449 -67.22 13.55 -10.43
C LEU A 449 -65.75 13.75 -9.98
#